data_AF-A0A925RPR3-F1
#
_entry.id   AF-A0A925RPR3-F1
#
_cell.length_a   1.000
_cell.length_b   1.000
_cell.length_c   1.000
_cell.angle_alpha   90.00
_cell.angle_beta   90.00
_cell.angle_gamma   90.00
#
_symmetry.space_group_name_H-M   'P 1'
#
loop_
_entity.id
_entity.type
_entity.pdbx_description
1 polymer ?
#
loop_
_entity_poly.entity_id
_entity_poly.type
_entity_poly.pdbx_seq_one_letter_code
_entity_poly.pdbx_strand_id
1 'polypeptide(L)' 'MVSLAEFKEQAAALPVEQRASLASFLLHSLPDPDYDVSDEEVAERVRQTKSGEIETISMDELRNGVFSDRGR' A
#
# COMPACT_ATOMS: atom_id res chain seq x y z
N MET A 1 -19.50 10.00 17.24
CA MET A 1 -18.67 9.35 16.21
C MET A 1 -17.62 10.37 15.82
N VAL A 2 -16.33 10.06 15.94
CA VAL A 2 -15.23 10.97 15.56
C VAL A 2 -15.16 11.02 14.03
N SER A 3 -14.98 12.20 13.45
CA SER A 3 -14.77 12.34 12.01
C SER A 3 -13.38 11.86 11.60
N LEU A 4 -13.21 11.50 10.32
CA LEU A 4 -11.88 11.12 9.82
C LEU A 4 -10.85 12.24 9.94
N ALA A 5 -11.29 13.50 9.86
CA ALA A 5 -10.41 14.66 10.03
C ALA A 5 -9.89 14.74 11.48
N GLU A 6 -10.80 14.65 12.46
CA GLU A 6 -10.45 14.65 13.88
C GLU A 6 -9.58 13.44 14.26
N PHE A 7 -9.83 12.27 13.68
CA PHE A 7 -9.00 11.08 13.90
C PHE A 7 -7.57 11.27 13.37
N LYS A 8 -7.41 11.90 12.20
CA LYS A 8 -6.08 12.21 11.65
C LYS A 8 -5.31 13.17 12.55
N GLU A 9 -5.97 14.20 13.08
CA GLU A 9 -5.35 15.14 14.03
C GLU A 9 -4.91 14.43 15.32
N GLN A 10 -5.78 13.58 15.87
CA GLN A 10 -5.46 12.79 17.06
C GLN A 10 -4.28 11.85 16.81
N ALA A 11 -4.26 11.14 15.69
CA ALA A 11 -3.15 10.27 15.32
C ALA A 11 -1.84 11.05 15.12
N ALA A 12 -1.89 12.25 14.53
CA ALA A 12 -0.72 13.11 14.34
C ALA A 12 -0.13 13.60 15.68
N ALA A 13 -0.96 13.82 16.69
CA ALA A 13 -0.54 14.22 18.03
C ALA A 13 0.15 13.10 18.84
N LEU A 14 0.04 11.83 18.41
CA LEU A 14 0.69 10.72 19.09
C LEU A 14 2.21 10.70 18.86
N PRO A 15 2.99 10.15 19.81
CA PRO A 15 4.41 9.85 19.60
C PRO A 15 4.64 8.91 18.41
N VAL A 16 5.83 8.99 17.80
CA VAL A 16 6.21 8.21 16.60
C VAL A 16 5.94 6.71 16.78
N GLU A 17 6.34 6.14 17.92
CA GLU A 17 6.17 4.72 18.21
C GLU A 17 4.68 4.31 18.24
N GLN A 18 3.84 5.12 18.89
CA GLN A 18 2.41 4.86 18.96
C GLN A 18 1.73 5.01 17.60
N ARG A 19 2.18 5.95 16.76
CA ARG A 19 1.72 6.06 15.37
C ARG A 19 2.11 4.85 14.55
N ALA A 20 3.32 4.32 14.72
CA ALA A 20 3.76 3.11 14.02
C ALA A 20 2.93 1.89 14.45
N SER A 21 2.66 1.73 15.75
CA SER A 21 1.77 0.68 16.26
C SER A 21 0.35 0.81 15.71
N LEU A 22 -0.21 2.03 15.69
CA LEU A 22 -1.53 2.29 15.12
C LEU A 22 -1.57 1.98 13.62
N ALA A 23 -0.54 2.37 12.85
CA ALA A 23 -0.45 2.07 11.43
C ALA A 23 -0.39 0.55 11.18
N SER A 24 0.41 -0.18 11.94
CA SER A 24 0.47 -1.64 11.86
C SER A 24 -0.89 -2.29 12.17
N PHE A 25 -1.56 -1.87 13.23
CA PHE A 25 -2.91 -2.34 13.55
C PHE A 25 -3.89 -2.10 12.41
N LEU A 26 -3.91 -0.89 11.84
CA LEU A 26 -4.81 -0.54 10.74
C LEU A 26 -4.52 -1.39 9.50
N LEU A 27 -3.25 -1.59 9.14
CA LEU A 27 -2.85 -2.43 8.00
C LEU A 27 -3.31 -3.88 8.18
N HIS A 28 -3.19 -4.44 9.38
CA HIS A 28 -3.65 -5.81 9.68
C HIS A 28 -5.17 -5.94 9.87
N SER A 29 -5.87 -4.83 10.07
CA SER A 29 -7.33 -4.81 10.18
C SER A 29 -8.06 -4.74 8.83
N LEU A 30 -7.31 -4.53 7.74
CA LEU A 30 -7.87 -4.57 6.39
C LEU A 30 -8.37 -5.98 6.10
N PRO A 31 -9.50 -6.13 5.38
CA PRO A 31 -9.98 -7.43 4.97
C PRO A 31 -8.93 -8.10 4.07
N ASP A 32 -8.93 -9.44 4.07
CA ASP A 32 -8.13 -10.19 3.11
C ASP A 32 -8.45 -9.70 1.70
N PRO A 33 -7.42 -9.49 0.85
CA PRO A 33 -7.64 -9.06 -0.51
C PRO A 33 -8.53 -10.09 -1.23
N ASP A 34 -9.48 -9.60 -2.04
CA ASP A 34 -10.35 -10.43 -2.89
C ASP A 34 -9.59 -11.03 -4.10
N TYR A 35 -8.27 -11.08 -4.02
CA TYR A 35 -7.42 -11.71 -5.02
C TYR A 35 -6.30 -12.48 -4.32
N ASP A 36 -6.14 -13.73 -4.76
CA ASP A 36 -5.04 -14.61 -4.36
C ASP A 36 -4.05 -14.68 -5.53
N VAL A 37 -2.75 -14.73 -5.21
CA VAL A 37 -1.67 -14.83 -6.22
C VAL A 37 -0.85 -16.05 -5.87
N SER A 38 -0.89 -17.06 -6.76
CA SER A 38 -0.12 -18.29 -6.59
C SER A 38 1.39 -18.04 -6.65
N ASP A 39 2.17 -18.89 -5.98
CA ASP A 39 3.63 -18.87 -6.04
C ASP A 39 4.15 -19.04 -7.48
N GLU A 40 3.45 -19.84 -8.30
CA GLU A 40 3.76 -20.02 -9.72
C GLU A 40 3.63 -18.71 -10.51
N GLU A 41 2.56 -17.95 -10.27
CA GLU A 41 2.34 -16.65 -10.91
C GLU A 41 3.38 -15.61 -10.48
N VAL A 42 3.74 -15.60 -9.19
CA VAL A 42 4.84 -14.75 -8.69
C VAL A 42 6.15 -15.13 -9.38
N ALA A 43 6.46 -16.42 -9.48
CA ALA A 43 7.68 -16.90 -10.10
C ALA A 43 7.76 -16.55 -11.59
N GLU A 44 6.63 -16.64 -12.31
CA GLU A 44 6.54 -16.25 -13.71
C GLU A 44 6.76 -14.74 -13.89
N ARG A 45 6.08 -13.89 -13.11
CA ARG A 45 6.28 -12.43 -13.17
C ARG A 45 7.73 -12.04 -12.93
N VAL A 46 8.39 -12.67 -11.95
CA VAL A 46 9.82 -12.42 -11.67
C VAL A 46 10.70 -12.81 -12.86
N ARG A 47 10.40 -13.93 -13.55
CA ARG A 47 11.13 -14.30 -14.79
C ARG A 47 10.92 -13.28 -15.89
N GLN A 48 9.68 -12.89 -16.14
CA GLN A 48 9.32 -11.94 -17.18
C GLN A 48 10.00 -10.58 -16.97
N THR A 49 9.98 -10.05 -15.73
CA THR A 49 10.72 -8.82 -15.39
C THR A 49 12.22 -8.97 -15.62
N LYS A 50 12.84 -10.09 -15.20
CA LYS A 50 14.28 -10.31 -15.39
C LYS A 50 14.68 -10.47 -16.86
N SER A 51 13.80 -11.05 -17.67
CA SER A 51 14.02 -11.24 -19.10
C SER A 51 13.79 -9.97 -19.92
N GLY A 52 13.18 -8.93 -19.33
CA GLY A 52 12.76 -7.72 -20.03
C GLY A 52 11.48 -7.86 -20.84
N GLU A 53 10.75 -8.97 -20.69
CA GLU A 53 9.42 -9.17 -21.29
C GLU A 53 8.38 -8.21 -20.68
N ILE A 54 8.55 -7.86 -19.40
CA ILE A 54 7.75 -6.85 -18.70
C ILE A 54 8.66 -5.69 -18.32
N GLU A 55 8.26 -4.48 -18.70
CA GLU A 55 8.90 -3.24 -18.31
C GLU A 55 8.47 -2.84 -16.90
N THR A 56 9.45 -2.45 -16.07
CA THR A 56 9.21 -1.92 -14.73
C THR A 56 8.96 -0.43 -14.80
N ILE A 57 8.06 0.07 -13.95
CA ILE A 57 7.91 1.51 -13.74
C ILE A 57 8.95 2.02 -12.72
N SER A 58 9.37 3.26 -12.89
CA SER A 58 10.17 3.98 -11.91
C SER A 58 9.39 4.27 -10.63
N MET A 59 10.10 4.60 -9.55
CA MET A 59 9.48 5.01 -8.28
C MET A 59 8.68 6.32 -8.41
N ASP A 60 9.03 7.19 -9.35
CA ASP A 60 8.29 8.43 -9.59
C ASP A 60 6.98 8.15 -10.35
N GLU A 61 6.99 7.24 -11.32
CA GLU A 61 5.79 6.79 -12.05
C GLU A 61 4.82 6.06 -11.11
N LEU A 62 5.32 5.02 -10.43
CA LEU A 62 5.14 4.81 -8.99
C LEU A 62 4.10 5.69 -8.26
N ARG A 63 4.73 6.69 -7.64
CA ARG A 63 4.15 7.74 -6.83
C ARG A 63 3.03 8.47 -7.57
N ASN A 64 3.25 8.84 -8.83
CA ASN A 64 2.29 9.59 -9.62
C ASN A 64 0.99 8.81 -9.86
N GLY A 65 1.09 7.51 -10.16
CA GLY A 65 -0.09 6.64 -10.33
C GLY A 65 -0.91 6.54 -9.05
N VAL A 66 -0.27 6.25 -7.92
CA VAL A 66 -0.94 6.12 -6.61
C VAL A 66 -1.62 7.42 -6.17
N PHE A 67 -1.00 8.58 -6.42
CA PHE A 67 -1.62 9.86 -6.09
C PHE A 67 -2.74 10.27 -7.05
N SER A 68 -2.66 9.86 -8.32
CA SER A 68 -3.71 10.15 -9.31
C SER A 68 -4.98 9.34 -9.08
N ASP A 69 -4.84 8.10 -8.59
CA ASP A 69 -5.97 7.18 -8.38
C ASP A 69 -6.75 7.47 -7.08
N ARG A 70 -6.12 8.14 -6.11
CA ARG A 70 -6.74 8.55 -4.83
C ARG A 70 -7.61 9.83 -4.94
N GLY A 71 -7.94 10.26 -6.16
CA GLY A 71 -8.61 11.52 -6.47
C GLY A 71 -9.99 11.42 -7.15
N ARG A 72 -10.69 10.29 -7.04
CA ARG A 72 -12.12 10.16 -7.42
C ARG A 72 -12.98 9.68 -6.27
#